data_AF-A0A7V1SA21-F1
#
_entry.id   AF-A0A7V1SA21-F1
#
_cell.length_a   1.000
_cell.length_b   1.000
_cell.length_c   1.000
_cell.angle_alpha   90.00
_cell.angle_beta   90.00
_cell.angle_gamma   90.00
#
_symmetry.space_group_name_H-M   'P 1'
#
loop_
_entity.id
_entity.type
_entity.pdbx_description
1 polymer ?
#
loop_
_entity_poly.entity_id
_entity_poly.type
_entity_poly.pdbx_seq_one_letter_code
_entity_poly.pdbx_strand_id
1 'polypeptide(L)'
;MKALTFVGLGTGEGYRTPKYLHQGKVVESNLFPIALYEFFQPDRMTVFVTKESRERYWDELYQQLAGKITPEAVEIPWGGRRDELWVIFDRVVSSVKGAL
;
A
#
# COMPACT_ATOMS: atom_id res chain seq x y z
N MET A 1 -11.32 9.54 6.68
CA MET A 1 -11.43 8.34 5.81
C MET A 1 -10.22 7.42 6.00
N LYS A 2 -10.40 6.08 5.95
CA LYS A 2 -9.29 5.10 5.97
C LYS A 2 -8.99 4.61 4.55
N ALA A 3 -7.72 4.46 4.21
CA ALA A 3 -7.27 3.84 2.97
C ALA A 3 -6.57 2.50 3.25
N LEU A 4 -6.95 1.46 2.52
CA LEU A 4 -6.29 0.16 2.49
C LEU A 4 -5.71 -0.03 1.09
N THR A 5 -4.42 -0.37 1.00
CA THR A 5 -3.72 -0.54 -0.29
C THR A 5 -2.65 -1.62 -0.18
N PHE A 6 -2.19 -2.14 -1.31
CA PHE A 6 -1.20 -3.21 -1.39
C PHE A 6 0.02 -2.71 -2.16
N VAL A 7 1.21 -3.10 -1.71
CA VAL A 7 2.45 -2.98 -2.49
C VAL A 7 3.03 -4.37 -2.63
N GLY A 8 3.22 -4.81 -3.88
CA GLY A 8 3.85 -6.08 -4.22
C GLY A 8 5.27 -5.85 -4.73
N LEU A 9 5.83 -6.86 -5.41
CA LEU A 9 7.18 -6.77 -5.99
C LEU A 9 7.25 -6.09 -7.36
N GLY A 10 6.10 -5.86 -8.00
CA GLY A 10 6.04 -5.49 -9.42
C GLY A 10 6.40 -6.67 -10.34
N THR A 11 6.69 -6.36 -11.60
CA THR A 11 7.05 -7.36 -12.63
C THR A 11 8.49 -7.17 -13.06
N GLY A 12 9.24 -8.25 -13.30
CA GLY A 12 10.64 -8.17 -13.73
C GLY A 12 11.49 -7.37 -12.74
N GLU A 13 12.03 -6.24 -13.18
CA GLU A 13 12.86 -5.35 -12.36
C GLU A 13 12.05 -4.45 -11.41
N GLY A 14 10.74 -4.62 -11.24
CA GLY A 14 9.91 -3.86 -10.29
C GLY A 14 8.90 -2.91 -10.95
N TYR A 15 8.45 -1.90 -10.20
CA TYR A 15 7.50 -0.92 -10.72
C TYR A 15 8.13 0.10 -11.67
N ARG A 16 7.42 0.39 -12.76
CA ARG A 16 7.66 1.59 -13.59
C ARG A 16 6.94 2.78 -12.96
N THR A 17 7.24 3.99 -13.43
CA THR A 17 6.58 5.23 -13.00
C THR A 17 5.47 5.65 -13.99
N PRO A 18 4.21 5.21 -13.81
CA PRO A 18 3.09 5.69 -14.60
C PRO A 18 2.56 7.05 -14.13
N LYS A 19 1.64 7.60 -14.92
CA LYS A 19 0.77 8.73 -14.54
C LYS A 19 -0.62 8.21 -14.22
N TYR A 20 -1.08 8.45 -12.98
CA TYR A 20 -2.44 8.18 -12.53
C TYR A 20 -3.31 9.42 -12.76
N LEU A 21 -4.54 9.24 -13.22
CA LEU A 21 -5.52 10.32 -13.43
C LEU A 21 -6.78 10.04 -12.59
N HIS A 22 -7.16 11.00 -11.76
CA HIS A 22 -8.43 10.96 -11.03
C HIS A 22 -9.02 12.36 -10.93
N GLN A 23 -10.27 12.54 -11.38
CA GLN A 23 -11.00 13.82 -11.33
C GLN A 23 -10.19 15.02 -11.88
N GLY A 24 -9.43 14.81 -12.95
CA GLY A 24 -8.60 15.87 -13.57
C GLY A 24 -7.25 16.12 -12.87
N LYS A 25 -7.00 15.57 -11.69
CA LYS A 25 -5.67 15.58 -11.05
C LYS A 25 -4.81 14.44 -11.63
N VAL A 26 -3.59 14.78 -12.03
CA VAL A 26 -2.58 13.81 -12.49
C VAL A 26 -1.50 13.67 -11.42
N VAL A 27 -1.15 12.43 -11.09
CA VAL A 27 -0.04 12.11 -10.16
C VAL A 27 0.89 11.12 -10.83
N GLU A 28 2.18 11.43 -10.87
CA GLU A 28 3.23 10.56 -11.39
C GLU A 28 3.96 9.90 -10.22
N SER A 29 3.92 8.57 -10.13
CA SER A 29 4.59 7.81 -9.09
C SER A 29 4.70 6.34 -9.49
N ASN A 30 5.76 5.67 -9.05
CA ASN A 30 5.94 4.22 -9.17
C ASN A 30 5.21 3.43 -8.08
N LEU A 31 4.72 4.10 -7.02
CA LEU A 31 4.02 3.47 -5.90
C LEU A 31 2.61 4.05 -5.79
N PHE A 32 1.60 3.23 -6.12
CA PHE A 32 0.21 3.66 -6.08
C PHE A 32 -0.26 4.28 -4.75
N PRO A 33 0.22 3.85 -3.54
CA PRO A 33 -0.14 4.52 -2.29
C PRO A 33 0.13 6.03 -2.29
N ILE A 34 1.14 6.51 -3.03
CA ILE A 34 1.42 7.95 -3.19
C ILE A 34 0.28 8.64 -3.94
N ALA A 35 -0.11 8.10 -5.10
CA ALA A 35 -1.24 8.62 -5.86
C ALA A 35 -2.54 8.56 -5.06
N LEU A 36 -2.76 7.48 -4.31
CA LEU A 36 -3.93 7.33 -3.44
C LEU A 36 -3.99 8.43 -2.36
N TYR A 37 -2.87 8.75 -1.70
CA TYR A 37 -2.82 9.88 -0.77
C TYR A 37 -3.12 11.20 -1.48
N GLU A 38 -2.49 11.45 -2.64
CA GLU A 38 -2.67 12.69 -3.37
C GLU A 38 -4.11 12.92 -3.85
N PHE A 39 -4.84 11.86 -4.17
CA PHE A 39 -6.23 11.99 -4.60
C PHE A 39 -7.22 12.18 -3.45
N PHE A 40 -7.00 11.53 -2.31
CA PHE A 40 -8.04 11.43 -1.28
C PHE A 40 -7.63 11.88 0.12
N GLN A 41 -6.35 12.12 0.38
CA GLN A 41 -5.82 12.59 1.66
C GLN A 41 -6.43 11.85 2.88
N PRO A 42 -6.32 10.50 2.94
CA PRO A 42 -6.90 9.73 4.03
C PRO A 42 -6.26 10.08 5.38
N ASP A 43 -6.99 9.93 6.48
CA ASP A 43 -6.45 10.14 7.83
C ASP A 43 -5.56 8.97 8.29
N ARG A 44 -5.81 7.78 7.74
CA ARG A 44 -5.06 6.55 8.02
C ARG A 44 -4.85 5.76 6.75
N MET A 45 -3.64 5.24 6.56
CA MET A 45 -3.28 4.40 5.43
C MET A 45 -2.64 3.12 5.93
N THR A 46 -3.29 1.98 5.67
CA THR A 46 -2.73 0.66 5.89
C THR A 46 -2.23 0.10 4.56
N VAL A 47 -0.97 -0.31 4.54
CA VAL A 47 -0.28 -0.82 3.36
C VAL A 47 0.09 -2.28 3.62
N PHE A 48 -0.56 -3.18 2.90
CA PHE A 48 -0.25 -4.60 2.95
C PHE A 48 0.93 -4.92 2.06
N VAL A 49 1.94 -5.57 2.63
CA VAL A 49 3.22 -5.86 1.97
C VAL A 49 3.66 -7.28 2.27
N THR A 50 4.31 -7.96 1.32
CA THR A 50 5.13 -9.13 1.67
C THR A 50 6.43 -8.66 2.29
N LYS A 51 7.17 -9.55 2.96
CA LYS A 51 8.49 -9.23 3.52
C LYS A 51 9.43 -8.64 2.46
N GLU A 52 9.48 -9.25 1.28
CA GLU A 52 10.35 -8.85 0.19
C GLU A 52 9.93 -7.48 -0.39
N SER A 53 8.63 -7.23 -0.52
CA SER A 53 8.13 -5.92 -0.97
C SER A 53 8.42 -4.82 0.05
N ARG A 54 8.31 -5.13 1.35
CA ARG A 54 8.66 -4.21 2.43
C ARG A 54 10.13 -3.83 2.38
N GLU A 55 11.03 -4.81 2.33
CA GLU A 55 12.48 -4.58 2.23
C GLU A 55 12.83 -3.73 1.00
N ARG A 56 12.08 -3.89 -0.09
CA ARG A 56 12.35 -3.20 -1.35
C ARG A 56 11.82 -1.77 -1.42
N TYR A 57 10.60 -1.52 -0.94
CA TYR A 57 9.87 -0.28 -1.24
C TYR A 57 9.46 0.54 -0.01
N TRP A 58 9.61 0.01 1.21
CA TRP A 58 9.07 0.68 2.39
C TRP A 58 9.74 2.01 2.69
N ASP A 59 11.07 2.08 2.58
CA ASP A 59 11.81 3.33 2.83
C ASP A 59 11.45 4.40 1.80
N GLU A 60 11.37 4.04 0.52
CA GLU A 60 10.95 4.95 -0.54
C GLU A 60 9.54 5.49 -0.29
N LEU A 61 8.59 4.60 0.03
CA LEU A 61 7.21 4.97 0.33
C LEU A 61 7.13 5.93 1.53
N TYR A 62 7.85 5.60 2.60
CA TYR A 62 7.88 6.40 3.82
C TYR A 62 8.44 7.80 3.58
N GLN A 63 9.53 7.91 2.81
CA GLN A 63 10.13 9.20 2.48
C GLN A 63 9.21 10.06 1.59
N GLN A 64 8.57 9.46 0.58
CA GLN A 64 7.66 10.20 -0.31
C GLN A 64 6.37 10.70 0.40
N LEU A 65 5.99 10.06 1.52
CA LEU A 65 4.86 10.48 2.37
C LEU A 65 5.28 11.29 3.61
N ALA A 66 6.57 11.59 3.79
CA ALA A 66 7.04 12.34 4.94
C ALA A 66 6.35 13.72 5.02
N GLY A 67 5.88 14.07 6.22
CA GLY A 67 5.13 15.31 6.48
C GLY A 67 3.69 15.33 5.95
N LYS A 68 3.23 14.25 5.28
CA LYS A 68 1.87 14.12 4.74
C LYS A 68 1.05 13.14 5.57
N ILE A 69 1.52 11.90 5.69
CA ILE A 69 0.90 10.83 6.49
C ILE A 69 1.97 9.81 6.88
N THR A 70 1.83 9.19 8.04
CA THR A 70 2.65 8.03 8.43
C THR A 70 1.91 6.74 8.06
N PRO A 71 2.28 6.03 6.98
CA PRO A 71 1.61 4.79 6.61
C PRO A 71 1.93 3.66 7.62
N GLU A 72 0.94 2.82 7.89
CA GLU A 72 1.08 1.61 8.71
C GLU A 72 1.29 0.40 7.80
N ALA A 73 2.37 -0.36 7.99
CA ALA A 73 2.56 -1.61 7.27
C ALA A 73 1.87 -2.77 7.96
N VAL A 74 1.25 -3.64 7.17
CA VAL A 74 0.81 -4.95 7.62
C VAL A 74 1.48 -5.99 6.74
N GLU A 75 2.37 -6.78 7.34
CA GLU A 75 3.01 -7.89 6.62
C GLU A 75 1.98 -9.00 6.35
N ILE A 76 1.98 -9.48 5.11
CA ILE A 76 1.14 -10.56 4.60
C ILE A 76 2.01 -11.64 3.93
N PRO A 77 1.55 -12.91 3.89
CA PRO A 77 2.23 -13.95 3.12
C PRO A 77 2.09 -13.72 1.61
N TRP A 78 2.82 -14.51 0.81
CA TRP A 78 2.81 -14.41 -0.64
C TRP A 78 1.43 -14.65 -1.27
N GLY A 79 0.62 -15.55 -0.71
CA GLY A 79 -0.72 -15.85 -1.20
C GLY A 79 -0.76 -16.91 -2.31
N GLY A 80 0.32 -17.72 -2.43
CA GLY A 80 0.40 -18.81 -3.40
C GLY A 80 -0.38 -20.06 -2.99
N ARG A 81 -0.81 -20.13 -1.72
CA ARG A 81 -1.55 -21.25 -1.15
C ARG A 81 -2.86 -20.80 -0.50
N ARG A 82 -3.83 -21.72 -0.40
CA ARG A 82 -5.17 -21.43 0.16
C ARG A 82 -5.12 -20.92 1.61
N ASP A 83 -4.29 -21.53 2.44
CA ASP A 83 -4.12 -21.10 3.84
C ASP A 83 -3.51 -19.70 3.94
N GLU A 84 -2.54 -19.37 3.09
CA GLU A 84 -1.98 -18.02 3.01
C GLU A 84 -3.04 -16.98 2.61
N LEU A 85 -3.94 -17.32 1.68
CA LEU A 85 -5.06 -16.43 1.31
C LEU A 85 -5.98 -16.14 2.49
N TRP A 86 -6.26 -17.13 3.34
CA TRP A 86 -7.04 -16.92 4.57
C TRP A 86 -6.32 -16.00 5.55
N VAL A 87 -4.99 -16.14 5.69
CA VAL A 87 -4.18 -15.22 6.49
C VAL A 87 -4.26 -13.79 5.94
N ILE A 88 -4.16 -13.60 4.62
CA ILE A 88 -4.31 -12.27 3.99
C ILE A 88 -5.70 -11.70 4.31
N PHE A 89 -6.75 -12.50 4.14
CA PHE A 89 -8.12 -12.08 4.43
C PHE A 89 -8.28 -11.63 5.89
N ASP A 90 -7.79 -12.41 6.86
CA ASP A 90 -7.86 -12.08 8.28
C ASP A 90 -7.12 -10.77 8.60
N ARG A 91 -5.96 -10.54 7.97
CA ARG A 91 -5.20 -9.28 8.11
C ARG A 91 -6.00 -8.10 7.59
N VAL A 92 -6.58 -8.21 6.39
CA VAL A 92 -7.40 -7.15 5.79
C VAL A 92 -8.61 -6.82 6.67
N VAL A 93 -9.37 -7.83 7.09
CA VAL A 93 -10.56 -7.64 7.94
C VAL A 93 -10.20 -7.00 9.28
N SER A 94 -9.07 -7.40 9.87
CA SER A 94 -8.59 -6.83 11.14
C SER A 94 -8.19 -5.37 11.01
N SER A 95 -7.70 -4.92 9.85
CA SER A 95 -7.35 -3.51 9.61
C SER A 95 -8.56 -2.60 9.42
N VAL A 96 -9.71 -3.15 8.99
CA VAL A 96 -10.96 -2.38 8.86
C VAL A 96 -11.58 -2.13 10.23
N LYS A 97 -11.63 -3.18 11.06
CA LYS A 97 -12.20 -3.14 12.41
C LYS A 97 -11.34 -2.23 13.31
N GLY A 98 -11.86 -1.03 13.59
CA GLY A 98 -11.27 -0.16 14.61
C GLY A 98 -11.48 -0.74 16.01
N ALA A 99 -10.50 -0.50 16.88
CA ALA A 99 -10.51 -0.66 18.33
C ALA A 99 -11.91 -0.76 18.98
N LEU A 100 -12.09 -1.81 19.79
CA LEU A 100 -13.03 -1.74 20.92
C LEU A 100 -12.55 -0.68 21.91
#